data_AF-A0A412JBG3-F1
#
_entry.id   AF-A0A412JBG3-F1
#
_cell.length_a   1.000
_cell.length_b   1.000
_cell.length_c   1.000
_cell.angle_alpha   90.00
_cell.angle_beta   90.00
_cell.angle_gamma   90.00
#
_symmetry.space_group_name_H-M   'P 1'
#
loop_
_entity.id
_entity.type
_entity.pdbx_description
1 polymer ?
#
loop_
_entity_poly.entity_id
_entity_poly.type
_entity_poly.pdbx_seq_one_letter_code
_entity_poly.pdbx_strand_id
1 'polypeptide(L)'
;AMAAEKFRNSGVGVVLSVTPCWCYGFETIDMDGEMPKAIWGFNGTERPGAVYLASALASHTQKGLPTFGIYGRDVQEVTDMEIPEDVQEKLLRFARAGIAVATMKGKSYLSIGSVSMGIAGSIPNPDFFQEYLGMRNEYVDASEIERRVQLGIYDHEEFARAMAWTEKYCKSNEGTDFNPEHLVYSREEKDARWEYVVKMTLIFRDMMIGNPKLAEMGFKEESMGHNAIAAGFQGQRQWTDYKPDGDFS
;
A
#
# COMPACT_ATOMS: atom_id res chain seq x y z
N ALA A 1 2.69 5.99 30.18
CA ALA A 1 4.14 6.11 29.88
C ALA A 1 4.74 4.79 29.38
N MET A 2 4.79 3.72 30.20
CA MET A 2 5.42 2.44 29.81
C MET A 2 4.79 1.78 28.57
N ALA A 3 3.45 1.83 28.43
CA ALA A 3 2.76 1.30 27.25
C ALA A 3 3.21 1.98 25.94
N ALA A 4 3.26 3.32 25.94
CA ALA A 4 3.67 4.10 24.78
C ALA A 4 5.14 3.82 24.39
N GLU A 5 6.03 3.66 25.36
CA GLU A 5 7.43 3.28 25.07
C GLU A 5 7.52 1.89 24.43
N LYS A 6 6.81 0.91 24.98
CA LYS A 6 6.74 -0.43 24.40
C LYS A 6 6.16 -0.40 22.98
N PHE A 7 5.11 0.38 22.75
CA PHE A 7 4.47 0.53 21.43
C PHE A 7 5.42 1.10 20.38
N ARG A 8 6.15 2.17 20.72
CA ARG A 8 7.17 2.74 19.82
C ARG A 8 8.24 1.72 19.45
N ASN A 9 8.72 0.94 20.43
CA ASN A 9 9.76 -0.07 20.20
C ASN A 9 9.24 -1.34 19.49
N SER A 10 7.92 -1.52 19.39
CA SER A 10 7.29 -2.70 18.77
C SER A 10 6.68 -2.41 17.40
N GLY A 11 6.83 -1.20 16.86
CA GLY A 11 6.26 -0.82 15.56
C GLY A 11 4.74 -0.77 15.55
N VAL A 12 4.10 -0.43 16.67
CA VAL A 12 2.63 -0.29 16.74
C VAL A 12 2.19 0.93 15.91
N GLY A 13 1.23 0.71 15.01
CA GLY A 13 0.65 1.78 14.18
C GLY A 13 -0.83 2.08 14.45
N VAL A 14 -1.50 1.30 15.31
CA VAL A 14 -2.93 1.45 15.65
C VAL A 14 -3.12 1.07 17.12
N VAL A 15 -3.90 1.84 17.87
CA VAL A 15 -4.15 1.60 19.30
C VAL A 15 -5.63 1.35 19.58
N LEU A 16 -5.92 0.26 20.29
CA LEU A 16 -7.24 -0.01 20.85
C LEU A 16 -7.12 -0.06 22.38
N SER A 17 -7.78 0.87 23.07
CA SER A 17 -7.96 0.80 24.52
C SER A 17 -9.24 0.03 24.84
N VAL A 18 -9.18 -0.86 25.83
CA VAL A 18 -10.34 -1.63 26.28
C VAL A 18 -10.48 -1.49 27.79
N THR A 19 -11.70 -1.37 28.30
CA THR A 19 -11.93 -1.44 29.74
C THR A 19 -13.33 -1.94 30.09
N PRO A 20 -13.46 -2.77 31.14
CA PRO A 20 -14.73 -3.07 31.74
C PRO A 20 -15.17 -2.06 32.81
N CYS A 21 -14.32 -1.11 33.22
CA CYS A 21 -14.55 -0.30 34.43
C CYS A 21 -14.21 1.19 34.27
N TRP A 22 -14.45 1.95 35.35
CA TRP A 22 -13.95 3.32 35.46
C TRP A 22 -12.41 3.33 35.46
N CYS A 23 -11.83 4.25 34.70
CA CYS A 23 -10.42 4.61 34.76
C CYS A 23 -10.29 6.13 34.78
N TYR A 24 -9.11 6.65 35.15
CA TYR A 24 -8.89 8.09 35.32
C TYR A 24 -8.69 8.82 34.00
N GLY A 25 -9.71 8.83 33.13
CA GLY A 25 -9.83 9.61 31.89
C GLY A 25 -8.50 10.11 31.29
N PHE A 26 -8.22 11.39 31.46
CA PHE A 26 -7.03 12.07 30.93
C PHE A 26 -5.68 11.44 31.34
N GLU A 27 -5.57 10.83 32.52
CA GLU A 27 -4.33 10.18 32.97
C GLU A 27 -4.00 8.92 32.17
N THR A 28 -5.00 8.31 31.53
CA THR A 28 -4.89 6.99 30.88
C THR A 28 -5.06 7.02 29.37
N ILE A 29 -5.49 8.13 28.77
CA ILE A 29 -5.64 8.21 27.31
C ILE A 29 -4.30 8.16 26.58
N ASP A 30 -4.32 7.64 25.35
CA ASP A 30 -3.17 7.71 24.45
C ASP A 30 -3.00 9.13 23.90
N MET A 31 -1.81 9.69 24.07
CA MET A 31 -1.48 11.08 23.74
C MET A 31 -0.80 11.24 22.39
N ASP A 32 -0.56 10.15 21.64
CA ASP A 32 -0.01 10.24 20.30
C ASP A 32 -0.94 11.03 19.36
N GLY A 33 -0.42 11.96 18.57
CA GLY A 33 -1.21 12.83 17.69
C GLY A 33 -1.58 12.21 16.35
N GLU A 34 -0.88 11.16 15.92
CA GLU A 34 -0.89 10.69 14.53
C GLU A 34 -1.46 9.28 14.37
N MET A 35 -1.31 8.42 15.39
CA MET A 35 -1.80 7.04 15.32
C MET A 35 -3.33 6.97 15.36
N PRO A 36 -3.98 6.21 14.47
CA PRO A 36 -5.39 5.86 14.60
C PRO A 36 -5.65 5.16 15.94
N LYS A 37 -6.66 5.65 16.68
CA LYS A 37 -6.97 5.18 18.02
C LYS A 37 -8.46 5.01 18.26
N ALA A 38 -8.82 3.97 19.01
CA ALA A 38 -10.18 3.67 19.43
C ALA A 38 -10.23 3.25 20.90
N ILE A 39 -11.40 3.41 21.52
CA ILE A 39 -11.69 2.95 22.87
C ILE A 39 -12.96 2.11 22.84
N TRP A 40 -12.89 0.88 23.35
CA TRP A 40 -14.05 0.05 23.64
C TRP A 40 -14.32 0.04 25.15
N GLY A 41 -15.44 0.64 25.53
CA GLY A 41 -15.97 0.56 26.89
C GLY A 41 -17.03 -0.52 26.97
N PHE A 42 -16.85 -1.49 27.87
CA PHE A 42 -17.85 -2.52 28.14
C PHE A 42 -19.17 -1.89 28.62
N ASN A 43 -20.29 -2.38 28.08
CA ASN A 43 -21.63 -1.95 28.48
C ASN A 43 -22.15 -2.84 29.62
N GLY A 44 -21.56 -2.71 30.80
CA GLY A 44 -21.98 -3.41 32.02
C GLY A 44 -22.45 -2.45 33.11
N THR A 45 -23.14 -2.97 34.12
CA THR A 45 -23.69 -2.14 35.20
C THR A 45 -22.81 -2.11 36.44
N GLU A 46 -22.16 -3.23 36.79
CA GLU A 46 -21.34 -3.44 37.99
C GLU A 46 -20.04 -2.64 37.95
N ARG A 47 -19.56 -2.39 36.73
CA ARG A 47 -18.33 -1.68 36.43
C ARG A 47 -18.59 -0.72 35.27
N PRO A 48 -18.42 0.60 35.48
CA PRO A 48 -18.95 1.60 34.54
C PRO A 48 -17.97 1.86 33.38
N GLY A 49 -17.68 0.85 32.55
CA GLY A 49 -16.80 0.96 31.38
C GLY A 49 -17.27 2.00 30.36
N ALA A 50 -18.58 2.09 30.12
CA ALA A 50 -19.20 3.11 29.28
C ALA A 50 -18.98 4.55 29.79
N VAL A 51 -18.91 4.74 31.11
CA VAL A 51 -18.66 6.06 31.72
C VAL A 51 -17.21 6.47 31.50
N TYR A 52 -16.26 5.54 31.61
CA TYR A 52 -14.89 5.81 31.20
C TYR A 52 -14.82 6.18 29.72
N LEU A 53 -15.48 5.41 28.84
CA LEU A 53 -15.49 5.68 27.40
C LEU A 53 -15.91 7.12 27.11
N ALA A 54 -17.03 7.58 27.66
CA ALA A 54 -17.50 8.95 27.46
C ALA A 54 -16.51 10.00 28.00
N SER A 55 -15.96 9.79 29.20
CA SER A 55 -14.98 10.68 29.84
C SER A 55 -13.67 10.79 29.03
N ALA A 56 -13.16 9.65 28.56
CA ALA A 56 -11.94 9.58 27.76
C ALA A 56 -12.13 10.23 26.38
N LEU A 57 -13.27 10.00 25.71
CA LEU A 57 -13.59 10.65 24.44
C LEU A 57 -13.73 12.18 24.58
N ALA A 58 -14.31 12.66 25.69
CA ALA A 58 -14.36 14.09 26.00
C ALA A 58 -12.95 14.67 26.17
N SER A 59 -12.06 13.95 26.87
CA SER A 59 -10.65 14.34 27.05
C SER A 59 -9.90 14.40 25.71
N HIS A 60 -10.08 13.40 24.86
CA HIS A 60 -9.54 13.36 23.49
C HIS A 60 -10.01 14.55 22.65
N THR A 61 -11.30 14.83 22.67
CA THR A 61 -11.90 15.97 21.95
C THR A 61 -11.33 17.30 22.45
N GLN A 62 -11.23 17.48 23.78
CA GLN A 62 -10.67 18.69 24.39
C GLN A 62 -9.19 18.93 24.01
N LYS A 63 -8.43 17.86 23.75
CA LYS A 63 -7.02 17.93 23.34
C LYS A 63 -6.79 17.96 21.83
N GLY A 64 -7.86 17.88 21.02
CA GLY A 64 -7.73 17.81 19.56
C GLY A 64 -7.09 16.50 19.09
N LEU A 65 -7.35 15.39 19.78
CA LEU A 65 -6.85 14.05 19.46
C LEU A 65 -8.02 13.17 19.03
N PRO A 66 -8.37 13.08 17.73
CA PRO A 66 -9.51 12.29 17.27
C PRO A 66 -9.39 10.81 17.65
N THR A 67 -10.47 10.26 18.22
CA THR A 67 -10.53 8.89 18.73
C THR A 67 -11.91 8.28 18.46
N PHE A 68 -11.96 7.03 18.02
CA PHE A 68 -13.21 6.31 17.81
C PHE A 68 -13.77 5.73 19.11
N GLY A 69 -15.07 5.91 19.33
CA GLY A 69 -15.79 5.27 20.43
C GLY A 69 -16.48 3.98 19.99
N ILE A 70 -16.26 2.89 20.72
CA ILE A 70 -16.89 1.60 20.49
C ILE A 70 -17.71 1.26 21.73
N TYR A 71 -19.03 1.20 21.55
CA TYR A 71 -20.00 0.90 22.60
C TYR A 71 -21.02 -0.08 22.05
N GLY A 72 -21.25 -1.17 22.79
CA GLY A 72 -22.25 -2.18 22.45
C GLY A 72 -23.65 -1.70 22.80
N ARG A 73 -24.63 -2.01 21.95
CA ARG A 73 -26.02 -1.54 22.12
C ARG A 73 -26.66 -2.06 23.40
N ASP A 74 -26.49 -3.34 23.67
CA ASP A 74 -27.17 -4.06 24.75
C ASP A 74 -26.26 -4.19 25.98
N VAL A 75 -26.88 -4.17 27.16
CA VAL A 75 -26.16 -4.36 28.43
C VAL A 75 -25.72 -5.82 28.55
N GLN A 76 -24.47 -6.04 28.96
CA GLN A 76 -23.88 -7.36 29.17
C GLN A 76 -23.58 -7.59 30.66
N GLU A 77 -23.72 -8.85 31.08
CA GLU A 77 -23.33 -9.31 32.41
C GLU A 77 -21.81 -9.29 32.56
N VAL A 78 -21.27 -8.97 33.74
CA VAL A 78 -19.81 -8.86 33.95
C VAL A 78 -19.04 -10.16 33.68
N THR A 79 -19.71 -11.32 33.72
CA THR A 79 -19.11 -12.63 33.41
C THR A 79 -19.23 -13.01 31.93
N ASP A 80 -19.95 -12.24 31.14
CA ASP A 80 -20.08 -12.46 29.70
C ASP A 80 -18.76 -12.10 29.01
N MET A 81 -18.17 -13.10 28.34
CA MET A 81 -16.90 -12.98 27.63
C MET A 81 -17.11 -12.92 26.12
N GLU A 82 -18.35 -12.95 25.63
CA GLU A 82 -18.66 -12.82 24.22
C GLU A 82 -18.61 -11.35 23.80
N ILE A 83 -17.96 -11.09 22.65
CA ILE A 83 -17.96 -9.76 22.04
C ILE A 83 -19.24 -9.65 21.20
N PRO A 84 -20.14 -8.70 21.47
CA PRO A 84 -21.37 -8.54 20.68
C PRO A 84 -21.09 -8.27 19.21
N GLU A 85 -21.99 -8.68 18.31
CA GLU A 85 -21.81 -8.52 16.86
C GLU A 85 -21.61 -7.06 16.44
N ASP A 86 -22.35 -6.12 17.05
CA ASP A 86 -22.23 -4.69 16.73
C ASP A 86 -20.89 -4.09 17.21
N VAL A 87 -20.30 -4.64 18.26
CA VAL A 87 -18.95 -4.32 18.73
C VAL A 87 -17.90 -4.94 17.81
N GLN A 88 -18.06 -6.21 17.42
CA GLN A 88 -17.17 -6.89 16.47
C GLN A 88 -17.08 -6.13 15.15
N GLU A 89 -18.22 -5.71 14.59
CA GLU A 89 -18.27 -4.93 13.34
C GLU A 89 -17.43 -3.65 13.44
N LYS A 90 -17.60 -2.88 14.53
CA LYS A 90 -16.87 -1.63 14.77
C LYS A 90 -15.38 -1.88 14.97
N LEU A 91 -15.00 -2.90 15.74
CA LEU A 91 -13.61 -3.29 15.96
C LEU A 91 -12.92 -3.66 14.64
N LEU A 92 -13.54 -4.52 13.84
CA LEU A 92 -12.99 -4.98 12.56
C LEU A 92 -12.95 -3.85 11.51
N ARG A 93 -13.95 -2.98 11.48
CA ARG A 93 -13.95 -1.79 10.61
C ARG A 93 -12.81 -0.84 10.99
N PHE A 94 -12.68 -0.52 12.27
CA PHE A 94 -11.61 0.34 12.78
C PHE A 94 -10.23 -0.26 12.51
N ALA A 95 -10.02 -1.53 12.86
CA ALA A 95 -8.73 -2.19 12.69
C ALA A 95 -8.31 -2.23 11.21
N ARG A 96 -9.21 -2.61 10.29
CA ARG A 96 -8.91 -2.62 8.84
C ARG A 96 -8.52 -1.24 8.32
N ALA A 97 -9.28 -0.20 8.68
CA ALA A 97 -8.97 1.17 8.26
C ALA A 97 -7.66 1.68 8.87
N GLY A 98 -7.44 1.47 10.16
CA GLY A 98 -6.22 1.89 10.85
C GLY A 98 -4.98 1.19 10.31
N ILE A 99 -5.05 -0.10 10.02
CA ILE A 99 -3.94 -0.87 9.42
C ILE A 99 -3.61 -0.32 8.02
N ALA A 100 -4.62 0.02 7.20
CA ALA A 100 -4.37 0.62 5.89
C ALA A 100 -3.60 1.94 6.02
N VAL A 101 -4.01 2.83 6.92
CA VAL A 101 -3.30 4.10 7.20
C VAL A 101 -1.87 3.85 7.67
N ALA A 102 -1.68 2.95 8.65
CA ALA A 102 -0.37 2.63 9.19
C ALA A 102 0.57 1.98 8.15
N THR A 103 0.02 1.22 7.20
CA THR A 103 0.80 0.52 6.17
C THR A 103 1.34 1.47 5.10
N MET A 104 0.61 2.54 4.78
CA MET A 104 1.06 3.55 3.80
C MET A 104 2.20 4.40 4.35
N LYS A 105 2.18 4.72 5.65
CA LYS A 105 3.14 5.63 6.27
C LYS A 105 4.59 5.16 6.06
N GLY A 106 5.44 6.04 5.55
CA GLY A 106 6.85 5.78 5.25
C GLY A 106 7.12 4.97 3.99
N LYS A 107 6.09 4.57 3.23
CA LYS A 107 6.22 3.95 1.91
C LYS A 107 6.29 5.01 0.81
N SER A 108 6.71 4.58 -0.38
CA SER A 108 6.80 5.46 -1.54
C SER A 108 5.68 5.21 -2.55
N TYR A 109 5.32 6.24 -3.29
CA TYR A 109 4.71 6.12 -4.61
C TYR A 109 5.79 6.34 -5.67
N LEU A 110 5.98 5.38 -6.58
CA LEU A 110 6.98 5.48 -7.65
C LEU A 110 6.33 5.96 -8.96
N SER A 111 6.74 7.14 -9.43
CA SER A 111 6.35 7.65 -10.75
C SER A 111 7.39 7.22 -11.78
N ILE A 112 6.99 6.38 -12.74
CA ILE A 112 7.82 5.94 -13.87
C ILE A 112 7.40 6.77 -15.09
N GLY A 113 8.21 7.76 -15.42
CA GLY A 113 7.87 8.88 -16.30
C GLY A 113 7.26 10.04 -15.52
N SER A 114 6.39 10.79 -16.19
CA SER A 114 5.76 12.02 -15.73
C SER A 114 4.26 12.02 -16.12
N VAL A 115 3.75 13.16 -16.58
CA VAL A 115 2.35 13.36 -16.99
C VAL A 115 2.04 12.58 -18.26
N SER A 116 0.94 11.83 -18.25
CA SER A 116 0.41 11.13 -19.42
C SER A 116 -0.71 11.96 -20.04
N MET A 117 -0.51 12.41 -21.28
CA MET A 117 -1.55 13.08 -22.11
C MET A 117 -2.31 14.26 -21.45
N GLY A 118 -1.68 14.96 -20.51
CA GLY A 118 -2.33 16.05 -19.77
C GLY A 118 -3.39 15.60 -18.75
N ILE A 119 -3.40 14.32 -18.36
CA ILE A 119 -4.30 13.78 -17.34
C ILE A 119 -3.91 14.38 -15.98
N ALA A 120 -4.85 15.11 -15.36
CA ALA A 120 -4.60 15.82 -14.11
C ALA A 120 -4.08 14.91 -12.98
N GLY A 121 -4.61 13.69 -12.85
CA GLY A 121 -4.17 12.71 -11.84
C GLY A 121 -2.75 12.15 -12.08
N SER A 122 -2.16 12.37 -13.25
CA SER A 122 -0.77 12.00 -13.55
C SER A 122 0.24 13.10 -13.26
N ILE A 123 -0.23 14.30 -12.87
CA ILE A 123 0.65 15.37 -12.38
C ILE A 123 1.06 15.00 -10.95
N PRO A 124 2.34 14.70 -10.67
CA PRO A 124 2.73 14.31 -9.33
C PRO A 124 2.45 15.44 -8.33
N ASN A 125 1.72 15.11 -7.27
CA ASN A 125 1.42 16.04 -6.18
C ASN A 125 2.02 15.51 -4.87
N PRO A 126 3.31 15.80 -4.60
CA PRO A 126 3.99 15.25 -3.43
C PRO A 126 3.36 15.71 -2.10
N ASP A 127 2.81 16.92 -2.04
CA ASP A 127 2.18 17.47 -0.82
C ASP A 127 1.00 16.60 -0.37
N PHE A 128 0.18 16.12 -1.31
CA PHE A 128 -0.91 15.18 -0.99
C PHE A 128 -0.39 13.89 -0.34
N PHE A 129 0.63 13.26 -0.94
CA PHE A 129 1.18 12.00 -0.41
C PHE A 129 1.86 12.21 0.95
N GLN A 130 2.60 13.31 1.10
CA GLN A 130 3.32 13.61 2.33
C GLN A 130 2.38 13.98 3.48
N GLU A 131 1.46 14.91 3.26
CA GLU A 131 0.59 15.46 4.31
C GLU A 131 -0.54 14.51 4.70
N TYR A 132 -1.18 13.85 3.73
CA TYR A 132 -2.35 13.01 4.00
C TYR A 132 -2.02 11.54 4.24
N LEU A 133 -1.01 11.01 3.54
CA LEU A 133 -0.69 9.58 3.56
C LEU A 133 0.60 9.28 4.33
N GLY A 134 1.39 10.29 4.68
CA GLY A 134 2.71 10.11 5.28
C GLY A 134 3.66 9.34 4.36
N MET A 135 3.45 9.40 3.05
CA MET A 135 4.22 8.70 2.02
C MET A 135 5.32 9.60 1.43
N ARG A 136 6.26 8.97 0.74
CA ARG A 136 7.29 9.62 -0.10
C ARG A 136 6.91 9.53 -1.58
N ASN A 137 7.51 10.37 -2.40
CA ASN A 137 7.41 10.27 -3.86
C ASN A 137 8.80 10.04 -4.46
N GLU A 138 8.90 8.98 -5.25
CA GLU A 138 10.10 8.61 -5.99
C GLU A 138 9.84 8.80 -7.49
N TYR A 139 10.87 9.19 -8.23
CA TYR A 139 10.74 9.60 -9.63
C TYR A 139 11.83 8.95 -10.46
N VAL A 140 11.43 8.25 -11.51
CA VAL A 140 12.32 7.60 -12.46
C VAL A 140 11.82 7.92 -13.84
N ASP A 141 12.67 8.43 -14.72
CA ASP A 141 12.29 8.63 -16.12
C ASP A 141 12.12 7.28 -16.83
N ALA A 142 11.22 7.20 -17.82
CA ALA A 142 10.97 5.96 -18.55
C ALA A 142 12.22 5.41 -19.26
N SER A 143 13.24 6.23 -19.52
CA SER A 143 14.54 5.78 -20.04
C SER A 143 15.22 4.71 -19.17
N GLU A 144 14.95 4.65 -17.87
CA GLU A 144 15.49 3.62 -16.98
C GLU A 144 15.05 2.22 -17.38
N ILE A 145 13.83 2.08 -17.90
CA ILE A 145 13.32 0.80 -18.42
C ILE A 145 14.21 0.33 -19.57
N GLU A 146 14.49 1.23 -20.52
CA GLU A 146 15.34 0.90 -21.67
C GLU A 146 16.77 0.61 -21.25
N ARG A 147 17.33 1.36 -20.28
CA ARG A 147 18.66 1.08 -19.72
C ARG A 147 18.72 -0.33 -19.16
N ARG A 148 17.73 -0.73 -18.35
CA ARG A 148 17.69 -2.07 -17.74
C ARG A 148 17.49 -3.17 -18.78
N VAL A 149 16.67 -2.94 -19.81
CA VAL A 149 16.51 -3.91 -20.90
C VAL A 149 17.81 -4.09 -21.69
N GLN A 150 18.45 -2.98 -22.13
CA GLN A 150 19.65 -3.03 -22.97
C GLN A 150 20.88 -3.59 -22.24
N LEU A 151 21.04 -3.24 -20.95
CA LEU A 151 22.17 -3.69 -20.14
C LEU A 151 21.92 -5.01 -19.41
N GLY A 152 20.74 -5.62 -19.57
CA GLY A 152 20.42 -6.91 -18.94
C GLY A 152 20.24 -6.83 -17.42
N ILE A 153 19.71 -5.73 -16.89
CA ILE A 153 19.53 -5.47 -15.46
C ILE A 153 18.18 -6.02 -14.99
N TYR A 154 18.07 -7.35 -15.01
CA TYR A 154 16.93 -8.14 -14.54
C TYR A 154 17.38 -9.59 -14.35
N ASP A 155 16.71 -10.37 -13.50
CA ASP A 155 17.04 -11.78 -13.32
C ASP A 155 16.76 -12.60 -14.59
N HIS A 156 17.83 -13.07 -15.25
CA HIS A 156 17.74 -13.86 -16.47
C HIS A 156 17.14 -15.26 -16.26
N GLU A 157 17.34 -15.87 -15.08
CA GLU A 157 16.75 -17.17 -14.76
C GLU A 157 15.25 -17.02 -14.52
N GLU A 158 14.85 -15.96 -13.83
CA GLU A 158 13.43 -15.63 -13.68
C GLU A 158 12.78 -15.29 -15.01
N PHE A 159 13.44 -14.49 -15.85
CA PHE A 159 12.95 -14.17 -17.18
C PHE A 159 12.68 -15.44 -18.01
N ALA A 160 13.58 -16.42 -17.99
CA ALA A 160 13.36 -17.69 -18.70
C ALA A 160 12.13 -18.46 -18.18
N ARG A 161 11.93 -18.49 -16.85
CA ARG A 161 10.73 -19.10 -16.25
C ARG A 161 9.46 -18.33 -16.59
N ALA A 162 9.51 -17.00 -16.53
CA ALA A 162 8.41 -16.12 -16.87
C ALA A 162 8.01 -16.29 -18.33
N MET A 163 8.97 -16.33 -19.27
CA MET A 163 8.69 -16.57 -20.68
C MET A 163 8.07 -17.95 -20.93
N ALA A 164 8.55 -19.01 -20.27
CA ALA A 164 7.93 -20.33 -20.39
C ALA A 164 6.47 -20.34 -19.90
N TRP A 165 6.18 -19.58 -18.84
CA TRP A 165 4.82 -19.38 -18.36
C TRP A 165 3.98 -18.56 -19.35
N THR A 166 4.51 -17.44 -19.85
CA THR A 166 3.85 -16.56 -20.82
C THR A 166 3.52 -17.29 -22.12
N GLU A 167 4.44 -18.12 -22.62
CA GLU A 167 4.23 -18.93 -23.82
C GLU A 167 3.05 -19.89 -23.62
N LYS A 168 3.01 -20.56 -22.46
CA LYS A 168 2.00 -21.57 -22.15
C LYS A 168 0.61 -20.98 -21.92
N TYR A 169 0.50 -19.85 -21.22
CA TYR A 169 -0.78 -19.36 -20.71
C TYR A 169 -1.28 -18.06 -21.37
N CYS A 170 -0.40 -17.26 -21.97
CA CYS A 170 -0.77 -15.98 -22.57
C CYS A 170 -0.64 -16.01 -24.09
N LYS A 171 0.55 -16.29 -24.61
CA LYS A 171 0.83 -16.24 -26.05
C LYS A 171 0.11 -17.34 -26.82
N SER A 172 -0.07 -18.52 -26.23
CA SER A 172 -0.93 -19.58 -26.78
C SER A 172 -2.40 -19.16 -26.95
N ASN A 173 -2.82 -18.11 -26.24
CA ASN A 173 -4.15 -17.51 -26.29
C ASN A 173 -4.11 -16.09 -26.89
N GLU A 174 -3.07 -15.73 -27.67
CA GLU A 174 -2.98 -14.44 -28.35
C GLU A 174 -4.24 -14.23 -29.23
N GLY A 175 -4.97 -13.15 -28.97
CA GLY A 175 -6.26 -12.88 -29.59
C GLY A 175 -6.15 -12.51 -31.07
N THR A 176 -7.31 -12.39 -31.73
CA THR A 176 -7.39 -11.87 -33.09
C THR A 176 -6.85 -10.45 -33.15
N ASP A 177 -5.93 -10.21 -34.10
CA ASP A 177 -5.36 -8.89 -34.35
C ASP A 177 -6.34 -8.06 -35.20
N PHE A 178 -6.83 -6.96 -34.63
CA PHE A 178 -7.78 -6.06 -35.28
C PHE A 178 -7.11 -4.84 -35.93
N ASN A 179 -5.77 -4.79 -35.97
CA ASN A 179 -5.07 -3.74 -36.69
C ASN A 179 -5.34 -3.82 -38.20
N PRO A 180 -5.37 -2.68 -38.92
CA PRO A 180 -5.37 -2.72 -40.37
C PRO A 180 -4.09 -3.43 -40.87
N GLU A 181 -4.16 -4.13 -42.00
CA GLU A 181 -3.09 -5.05 -42.46
C GLU A 181 -1.69 -4.43 -42.47
N HIS A 182 -1.57 -3.13 -42.80
CA HIS A 182 -0.28 -2.41 -42.83
C HIS A 182 0.31 -2.08 -41.46
N LEU A 183 -0.44 -2.25 -40.37
CA LEU A 183 0.00 -2.09 -38.97
C LEU A 183 0.11 -3.42 -38.23
N VAL A 184 -0.28 -4.53 -38.84
CA VAL A 184 -0.11 -5.87 -38.26
C VAL A 184 1.37 -6.23 -38.28
N TYR A 185 1.96 -6.41 -37.10
CA TYR A 185 3.34 -6.85 -36.96
C TYR A 185 3.56 -8.29 -37.46
N SER A 186 4.77 -8.58 -37.91
CA SER A 186 5.18 -9.95 -38.22
C SER A 186 5.18 -10.83 -36.96
N ARG A 187 5.21 -12.16 -37.12
CA ARG A 187 5.29 -13.09 -35.97
C ARG A 187 6.56 -12.85 -35.16
N GLU A 188 7.68 -12.63 -35.84
CA GLU A 188 8.99 -12.34 -35.22
C GLU A 188 8.94 -11.04 -34.42
N GLU A 189 8.32 -9.99 -34.96
CA GLU A 189 8.13 -8.73 -34.23
C GLU A 189 7.22 -8.90 -33.02
N LYS A 190 6.12 -9.65 -33.15
CA LYS A 190 5.23 -9.97 -32.02
C LYS A 190 5.96 -10.76 -30.93
N ASP A 191 6.78 -11.72 -31.31
CA ASP A 191 7.58 -12.51 -30.36
C ASP A 191 8.59 -11.64 -29.61
N ALA A 192 9.28 -10.73 -30.31
CA ALA A 192 10.16 -9.76 -29.67
C ALA A 192 9.40 -8.83 -28.70
N ARG A 193 8.17 -8.43 -29.04
CA ARG A 193 7.32 -7.63 -28.14
C ARG A 193 6.91 -8.41 -26.90
N TRP A 194 6.56 -9.70 -27.02
CA TRP A 194 6.29 -10.57 -25.87
C TRP A 194 7.48 -10.63 -24.90
N GLU A 195 8.68 -10.84 -25.42
CA GLU A 195 9.89 -10.82 -24.58
C GLU A 195 10.08 -9.47 -23.88
N TYR A 196 9.84 -8.37 -24.61
CA TYR A 196 10.04 -7.03 -24.09
C TYR A 196 9.05 -6.70 -22.97
N VAL A 197 7.75 -6.99 -23.13
CA VAL A 197 6.74 -6.71 -22.09
C VAL A 197 6.94 -7.58 -20.84
N VAL A 198 7.42 -8.82 -20.99
CA VAL A 198 7.79 -9.65 -19.83
C VAL A 198 8.99 -9.05 -19.08
N LYS A 199 9.99 -8.51 -19.78
CA LYS A 199 11.10 -7.77 -19.14
C LYS A 199 10.59 -6.51 -18.45
N MET A 200 9.68 -5.75 -19.06
CA MET A 200 9.06 -4.58 -18.43
C MET A 200 8.40 -4.94 -17.11
N THR A 201 7.61 -6.02 -17.06
CA THR A 201 6.95 -6.48 -15.82
C THR A 201 7.95 -6.76 -14.70
N LEU A 202 9.05 -7.46 -15.01
CA LEU A 202 10.11 -7.73 -14.03
C LEU A 202 10.80 -6.43 -13.56
N ILE A 203 11.13 -5.56 -14.50
CA ILE A 203 11.80 -4.28 -14.22
C ILE A 203 10.91 -3.37 -13.36
N PHE A 204 9.60 -3.28 -13.63
CA PHE A 204 8.67 -2.50 -12.83
C PHE A 204 8.64 -2.98 -11.39
N ARG A 205 8.49 -4.29 -11.19
CA ARG A 205 8.51 -4.90 -9.86
C ARG A 205 9.83 -4.62 -9.15
N ASP A 206 10.95 -4.84 -9.82
CA ASP A 206 12.28 -4.66 -9.24
C ASP A 206 12.54 -3.20 -8.87
N MET A 207 12.06 -2.23 -9.65
CA MET A 207 12.10 -0.81 -9.26
C MET A 207 11.24 -0.53 -8.03
N MET A 208 10.05 -1.15 -7.91
CA MET A 208 9.17 -0.90 -6.76
C MET A 208 9.75 -1.45 -5.46
N ILE A 209 10.09 -2.73 -5.42
CA ILE A 209 10.39 -3.47 -4.18
C ILE A 209 11.83 -3.96 -4.05
N GLY A 210 12.67 -3.68 -5.04
CA GLY A 210 14.03 -4.19 -5.10
C GLY A 210 14.10 -5.65 -5.52
N ASN A 211 15.32 -6.13 -5.77
CA ASN A 211 15.58 -7.52 -6.13
C ASN A 211 17.01 -7.92 -5.70
N PRO A 212 17.16 -8.80 -4.70
CA PRO A 212 18.46 -9.28 -4.24
C PRO A 212 19.32 -9.90 -5.35
N LYS A 213 18.70 -10.49 -6.39
CA LYS A 213 19.44 -11.09 -7.51
C LYS A 213 20.25 -10.05 -8.29
N LEU A 214 19.75 -8.82 -8.38
CA LEU A 214 20.48 -7.73 -9.01
C LEU A 214 21.79 -7.42 -8.27
N ALA A 215 21.81 -7.53 -6.93
CA ALA A 215 23.03 -7.37 -6.15
C ALA A 215 24.07 -8.46 -6.44
N GLU A 216 23.62 -9.72 -6.60
CA GLU A 216 24.48 -10.84 -7.01
C GLU A 216 25.07 -10.62 -8.41
N MET A 217 24.30 -9.99 -9.30
CA MET A 217 24.72 -9.62 -10.66
C MET A 217 25.62 -8.38 -10.70
N GLY A 218 25.87 -7.72 -9.56
CA GLY A 218 26.73 -6.53 -9.44
C GLY A 218 25.99 -5.19 -9.43
N PHE A 219 24.67 -5.19 -9.65
CA PHE A 219 23.79 -4.01 -9.68
C PHE A 219 23.24 -3.69 -8.28
N LYS A 220 24.14 -3.32 -7.38
CA LYS A 220 23.81 -3.11 -5.95
C LYS A 220 22.85 -1.96 -5.72
N GLU A 221 22.97 -0.88 -6.50
CA GLU A 221 22.06 0.26 -6.39
C GLU A 221 20.65 -0.12 -6.83
N GLU A 222 20.53 -0.72 -8.01
CA GLU A 222 19.24 -1.15 -8.58
C GLU A 222 18.55 -2.23 -7.74
N SER A 223 19.32 -3.02 -6.99
CA SER A 223 18.79 -4.07 -6.10
C SER A 223 17.95 -3.54 -4.95
N MET A 224 18.12 -2.28 -4.55
CA MET A 224 17.45 -1.69 -3.39
C MET A 224 15.99 -1.33 -3.68
N GLY A 225 15.66 -1.05 -4.94
CA GLY A 225 14.36 -0.51 -5.34
C GLY A 225 14.03 0.84 -4.68
N HIS A 226 12.76 1.21 -4.72
CA HIS A 226 12.26 2.52 -4.26
C HIS A 226 11.35 2.43 -3.02
N ASN A 227 11.27 1.26 -2.36
CA ASN A 227 10.36 1.01 -1.22
C ASN A 227 8.90 1.43 -1.54
N ALA A 228 8.49 1.19 -2.79
CA ALA A 228 7.21 1.62 -3.31
C ALA A 228 6.12 0.58 -3.01
N ILE A 229 5.02 1.03 -2.40
CA ILE A 229 3.81 0.20 -2.22
C ILE A 229 2.86 0.32 -3.42
N ALA A 230 3.01 1.39 -4.19
CA ALA A 230 2.27 1.66 -5.41
C ALA A 230 3.16 2.40 -6.40
N ALA A 231 2.88 2.24 -7.69
CA ALA A 231 3.58 2.92 -8.76
C ALA A 231 2.62 3.29 -9.90
N GLY A 232 3.07 4.17 -10.79
CA GLY A 232 2.39 4.49 -12.04
C GLY A 232 3.37 4.58 -13.20
N PHE A 233 2.96 4.08 -14.36
CA PHE A 233 3.72 4.18 -15.59
C PHE A 233 3.07 5.17 -16.54
N GLN A 234 3.81 6.19 -16.96
CA GLN A 234 3.32 7.24 -17.86
C GLN A 234 2.81 6.65 -19.19
N GLY A 235 3.61 5.76 -19.79
CA GLY A 235 3.35 5.15 -21.09
C GLY A 235 3.12 6.20 -22.19
N GLN A 236 1.86 6.57 -22.37
CA GLN A 236 1.47 7.52 -23.40
C GLN A 236 2.02 8.93 -23.13
N ARG A 237 2.58 9.64 -24.12
CA ARG A 237 2.74 9.22 -25.53
C ARG A 237 4.15 8.81 -25.88
N GLN A 238 5.15 9.38 -25.22
CA GLN A 238 6.56 9.30 -25.59
C GLN A 238 7.08 7.86 -25.58
N TRP A 239 6.62 7.03 -24.64
CA TRP A 239 7.02 5.62 -24.63
C TRP A 239 6.28 4.82 -25.69
N THR A 240 4.95 4.86 -25.67
CA THR A 240 4.11 4.01 -26.55
C THR A 240 4.19 4.38 -28.03
N ASP A 241 4.65 5.59 -28.36
CA ASP A 241 4.92 6.00 -29.73
C ASP A 241 6.18 5.30 -30.31
N TYR A 242 6.96 4.60 -29.49
CA TYR A 242 8.21 3.93 -29.89
C TYR A 242 8.33 2.47 -29.40
N LYS A 243 7.95 2.20 -28.16
CA LYS A 243 8.09 0.90 -27.48
C LYS A 243 6.71 0.25 -27.25
N PRO A 244 6.65 -1.07 -26.97
CA PRO A 244 5.42 -1.72 -26.52
C PRO A 244 4.81 -0.98 -25.32
N ASP A 245 3.48 -0.94 -25.24
CA ASP A 245 2.79 -0.38 -24.09
C ASP A 245 3.00 -1.22 -22.81
N GLY A 246 2.40 -0.76 -21.72
CA GLY A 246 2.49 -1.40 -20.42
C GLY A 246 1.33 -2.35 -20.12
N ASP A 247 0.47 -2.71 -21.08
CA ASP A 247 -0.81 -3.38 -20.79
C ASP A 247 -0.63 -4.77 -20.14
N PHE A 248 0.48 -5.44 -20.43
CA PHE A 248 0.81 -6.74 -19.86
C PHE A 248 1.38 -6.66 -18.43
N SER A 249 1.99 -5.53 -18.07
CA SER A 249 2.78 -5.34 -16.84
C SER A 249 1.95 -4.85 -15.67
#